data_AF-A0A5D3CKU2-F1
#
_entry.id   AF-A0A5D3CKU2-F1
#
_cell.length_a   1.000
_cell.length_b   1.000
_cell.length_c   1.000
_cell.angle_alpha   90.00
_cell.angle_beta   90.00
_cell.angle_gamma   90.00
#
_symmetry.space_group_name_H-M   'P 1'
#
loop_
_entity.id
_entity.type
_entity.pdbx_description
1 polymer ?
#
loop_
_entity_poly.entity_id
_entity_poly.type
_entity_poly.pdbx_seq_one_letter_code
_entity_poly.pdbx_strand_id
1 'polypeptide(L)'
;MLVYGSKDLILIGYTNSDFQSDKDARKSTSGSVFTLNGGAVVWRSIKQSCIADSTMEAEYVVACKAAKEALQIHENLEVINEESTLNKSTILSGKSYIEEMLQ
;
A
#
# COMPACT_ATOMS: atom_id res chain seq x y z
N MET A 1 -2.85 13.76 12.67
CA MET A 1 -2.35 12.38 12.80
C MET A 1 -3.52 11.45 12.54
N LEU A 2 -3.53 10.76 11.39
CA LEU A 2 -4.56 9.76 11.08
C LEU A 2 -4.24 8.52 11.90
N VAL A 3 -5.06 8.23 12.92
CA VAL A 3 -4.95 7.04 13.75
C VAL A 3 -5.88 5.99 13.16
N TYR A 4 -5.30 4.96 12.55
CA TYR A 4 -6.08 3.85 12.03
C TYR A 4 -6.44 2.91 13.18
N GLY A 5 -7.72 2.85 13.52
CA GLY A 5 -8.23 1.94 14.54
C GLY A 5 -8.09 0.50 14.06
N SER A 6 -7.63 -0.38 14.95
CA SER A 6 -7.37 -1.82 14.80
C SER A 6 -8.60 -2.62 14.35
N LYS A 7 -9.08 -2.38 13.14
CA LYS A 7 -10.03 -3.20 12.40
C LYS A 7 -9.32 -3.66 11.14
N ASP A 8 -9.59 -4.89 10.72
CA ASP A 8 -9.01 -5.55 9.54
C ASP A 8 -8.71 -4.53 8.44
N LEU A 9 -7.43 -4.27 8.21
CA LEU A 9 -6.96 -3.28 7.23
C LEU A 9 -7.27 -3.82 5.84
N ILE A 10 -8.30 -3.30 5.19
CA ILE A 10 -8.65 -3.73 3.83
C ILE A 10 -7.87 -2.86 2.84
N LEU A 11 -6.89 -3.49 2.18
CA LEU A 11 -6.15 -2.91 1.06
C LEU A 11 -6.85 -3.27 -0.26
N ILE A 12 -7.25 -2.27 -1.04
CA ILE A 12 -7.83 -2.46 -2.39
C ILE A 12 -6.94 -1.77 -3.40
N GLY A 13 -6.58 -2.48 -4.47
CA GLY A 13 -5.75 -1.95 -5.56
C GLY A 13 -6.50 -1.91 -6.88
N TYR A 14 -6.34 -0.82 -7.62
CA TYR A 14 -6.82 -0.62 -8.98
C TYR A 14 -5.63 -0.40 -9.90
N THR A 15 -5.70 -0.97 -11.10
CA THR A 15 -4.67 -0.79 -12.13
C THR A 15 -5.30 -0.47 -13.47
N ASN A 16 -4.57 0.29 -14.28
CA ASN A 16 -4.93 0.58 -15.65
C ASN A 16 -3.66 0.71 -16.48
N SER A 17 -3.74 0.42 -17.78
CA SER A 17 -2.66 0.73 -18.71
C SER A 17 -3.20 1.39 -19.97
N ASP A 18 -2.44 2.32 -20.51
CA ASP A 18 -2.73 3.00 -21.76
C ASP A 18 -1.67 2.58 -22.78
N PHE A 19 -2.09 1.80 -23.77
CA PHE A 19 -1.20 1.09 -24.69
C PHE A 19 -0.56 2.00 -25.72
N GLN A 20 0.78 2.00 -25.78
CA GLN A 20 1.59 2.77 -26.74
C GLN A 20 1.17 4.24 -26.89
N SER A 21 0.72 4.86 -25.79
CA SER A 21 0.25 6.25 -25.81
C SER A 21 1.36 7.28 -26.02
N ASP A 22 2.61 6.90 -25.72
CA ASP A 22 3.78 7.61 -26.19
C ASP A 22 4.01 7.31 -27.68
N LYS A 23 3.76 8.28 -28.55
CA LYS A 23 3.90 8.12 -30.02
C LYS A 23 5.35 7.95 -30.47
N ASP A 24 6.30 8.53 -29.74
CA ASP A 24 7.71 8.52 -30.11
C ASP A 24 8.37 7.22 -29.66
N ALA A 25 8.21 6.87 -28.38
CA ALA A 25 8.83 5.67 -27.82
C ALA A 25 7.96 4.41 -27.95
N ARG A 26 6.70 4.54 -28.38
CA ARG A 26 5.68 3.46 -28.39
C ARG A 26 5.53 2.78 -27.03
N LYS A 27 5.81 3.50 -25.94
CA LYS A 27 5.72 2.98 -24.58
C LYS A 27 4.33 3.22 -24.01
N SER A 28 3.82 2.21 -23.31
CA SER A 28 2.55 2.31 -22.60
C SER A 28 2.71 3.10 -21.31
N THR A 29 1.61 3.66 -20.81
CA THR A 29 1.56 4.33 -19.51
C THR A 29 0.79 3.46 -18.51
N SER A 30 1.38 3.17 -17.36
CA SER A 30 0.78 2.40 -16.27
C SER A 30 0.20 3.31 -15.20
N GLY A 31 -1.03 3.06 -14.79
CA GLY A 31 -1.69 3.71 -13.66
C GLY A 31 -1.99 2.72 -12.53
N SER A 32 -1.73 3.11 -11.28
CA SER A 32 -2.15 2.35 -10.10
C SER A 32 -2.71 3.27 -9.02
N VAL A 33 -3.74 2.80 -8.32
CA VAL A 33 -4.30 3.45 -7.14
C VAL A 33 -4.55 2.40 -6.07
N PHE A 34 -4.08 2.63 -4.86
CA PHE A 34 -4.37 1.77 -3.71
C PHE A 34 -5.11 2.54 -2.63
N THR A 35 -6.13 1.92 -2.05
CA THR A 35 -6.90 2.45 -0.95
C THR A 35 -6.82 1.54 0.28
N LEU A 36 -6.83 2.15 1.45
CA LEU A 36 -6.76 1.51 2.76
C LEU A 36 -7.95 2.01 3.59
N ASN A 37 -8.93 1.13 3.88
CA ASN A 37 -10.29 1.47 4.37
C ASN A 37 -10.90 2.71 3.68
N GLY A 38 -10.81 2.73 2.35
CA GLY A 38 -11.40 3.78 1.53
C GLY A 38 -10.56 5.05 1.39
N GLY A 39 -9.47 5.21 2.14
CA GLY A 39 -8.51 6.31 1.96
C GLY A 39 -7.44 5.95 0.93
N ALA A 40 -7.19 6.79 -0.07
CA ALA A 40 -6.10 6.57 -1.03
C ALA A 40 -4.72 6.71 -0.35
N VAL A 41 -3.90 5.67 -0.44
CA VAL A 41 -2.54 5.63 0.14
C VAL A 41 -1.44 5.66 -0.93
N VAL A 42 -1.75 5.20 -2.15
CA VAL A 42 -0.84 5.26 -3.29
C VAL A 42 -1.62 5.69 -4.53
N TRP A 43 -1.04 6.61 -5.29
CA TRP A 43 -1.47 6.99 -6.63
C TRP A 43 -0.23 7.14 -7.50
N ARG A 44 -0.17 6.39 -8.61
CA ARG A 44 0.96 6.45 -9.54
C ARG A 44 0.47 6.43 -10.99
N SER A 45 1.14 7.21 -11.83
CA SER A 45 1.07 7.12 -13.28
C SER A 45 2.49 7.16 -13.83
N ILE A 46 2.95 6.10 -14.49
CA ILE A 46 4.34 5.94 -14.91
C ILE A 46 4.46 5.30 -16.29
N LYS A 47 5.36 5.83 -17.13
CA LYS A 47 5.69 5.21 -18.42
C LYS A 47 6.33 3.84 -18.21
N GLN A 48 5.91 2.82 -18.96
CA GLN A 48 6.50 1.49 -18.90
C GLN A 48 7.96 1.51 -19.39
N SER A 49 8.79 0.65 -18.82
CA SER A 49 10.21 0.55 -19.18
C SER A 49 10.40 -0.19 -20.50
N CYS A 50 9.60 -1.23 -20.73
CA CYS A 50 9.52 -1.98 -21.98
C CYS A 50 8.43 -1.42 -22.90
N ILE A 51 8.54 -1.75 -24.18
CA ILE A 51 7.47 -1.59 -25.17
C ILE A 51 6.63 -2.86 -25.10
N ALA A 52 5.32 -2.71 -24.92
CA ALA A 52 4.38 -3.82 -25.01
C ALA A 52 3.91 -3.95 -26.46
N ASP A 53 3.67 -5.17 -26.92
CA ASP A 53 3.19 -5.47 -28.27
C ASP A 53 1.66 -5.59 -28.33
N SER A 54 1.00 -5.65 -27.17
CA SER A 54 -0.46 -5.62 -27.07
C SER A 54 -0.97 -4.89 -25.82
N THR A 55 -2.24 -4.49 -25.83
CA THR A 55 -2.92 -3.95 -24.64
C THR A 55 -2.89 -4.95 -23.48
N MET A 56 -3.11 -6.24 -23.75
CA MET A 56 -3.07 -7.30 -22.73
C MET A 56 -1.70 -7.37 -22.03
N GLU A 57 -0.61 -7.25 -22.80
CA GLU A 57 0.73 -7.25 -22.23
C GLU A 57 0.97 -5.99 -21.39
N ALA A 58 0.53 -4.81 -21.85
CA ALA A 58 0.62 -3.58 -21.08
C ALA A 58 -0.17 -3.66 -19.76
N GLU A 59 -1.36 -4.25 -19.78
CA GLU A 59 -2.20 -4.50 -18.59
C GLU A 59 -1.53 -5.48 -17.62
N TYR A 60 -0.96 -6.57 -18.16
CA TYR A 60 -0.22 -7.54 -17.36
C TYR A 60 0.99 -6.89 -16.66
N VAL A 61 1.75 -6.05 -17.36
CA VAL A 61 2.91 -5.35 -16.78
C VAL A 61 2.50 -4.44 -15.62
N VAL A 62 1.41 -3.67 -15.74
CA VAL A 62 0.96 -2.82 -14.62
C VAL A 62 0.41 -3.66 -13.46
N ALA A 63 -0.32 -4.74 -13.75
CA ALA A 63 -0.85 -5.64 -12.73
C ALA A 63 0.28 -6.29 -11.91
N CYS A 64 1.34 -6.76 -12.56
CA CYS A 64 2.51 -7.32 -11.87
C CYS A 64 3.24 -6.29 -10.99
N LYS A 65 3.39 -5.05 -11.47
CA LYS A 65 4.00 -3.97 -10.67
C LYS A 65 3.15 -3.63 -9.46
N ALA A 66 1.84 -3.52 -9.66
CA ALA A 66 0.89 -3.25 -8.58
C ALA A 66 0.85 -4.37 -7.54
N ALA A 67 0.94 -5.64 -7.95
CA ALA A 67 1.01 -6.75 -7.01
C ALA A 67 2.26 -6.67 -6.12
N LYS A 68 3.42 -6.30 -6.68
CA LYS A 68 4.64 -6.07 -5.90
C LYS A 68 4.48 -4.90 -4.91
N GLU A 69 3.88 -3.80 -5.36
CA GLU A 69 3.60 -2.65 -4.50
C GLU A 69 2.63 -3.02 -3.36
N ALA A 70 1.58 -3.80 -3.63
CA ALA A 70 0.65 -4.28 -2.61
C ALA A 70 1.32 -5.15 -1.54
N LEU A 71 2.22 -6.06 -1.94
CA LEU A 71 2.99 -6.86 -0.98
C LEU A 71 3.86 -5.99 -0.07
N GLN A 72 4.53 -4.99 -0.64
CA GLN A 72 5.34 -4.05 0.14
C GLN A 72 4.49 -3.23 1.12
N ILE A 73 3.29 -2.79 0.71
CA ILE A 73 2.36 -2.09 1.59
C ILE A 73 1.91 -3.01 2.72
N HIS A 74 1.57 -4.27 2.42
CA HIS A 74 1.14 -5.24 3.41
C HIS A 74 2.22 -5.48 4.48
N GLU A 75 3.46 -5.74 4.06
CA GLU A 75 4.60 -5.94 4.97
C GLU A 75 4.83 -4.72 5.88
N ASN A 76 4.80 -3.50 5.30
CA ASN A 76 4.95 -2.28 6.09
C ASN A 76 3.81 -2.09 7.11
N LEU A 77 2.58 -2.46 6.77
CA LEU A 77 1.44 -2.36 7.67
C LEU A 77 1.51 -3.37 8.82
N GLU A 78 2.03 -4.57 8.56
CA GLU A 78 2.24 -5.60 9.58
C GLU A 78 3.27 -5.12 10.62
N VAL A 79 4.41 -4.58 10.18
CA VAL A 79 5.44 -4.01 11.06
C VAL A 79 4.89 -2.89 11.95
N ILE A 80 4.10 -1.97 11.37
CA ILE A 80 3.50 -0.84 12.12
C ILE A 80 2.49 -1.37 13.15
N ASN A 81 1.70 -2.39 12.81
CA ASN A 81 0.76 -2.98 13.75
C ASN A 81 1.49 -3.63 14.92
N GLU A 82 2.55 -4.39 14.68
CA GLU A 82 3.37 -5.00 15.74
C GLU A 82 3.96 -3.95 16.68
N GLU A 83 4.61 -2.90 16.15
CA GLU A 83 5.17 -1.81 16.98
C GLU A 83 4.08 -1.09 17.80
N SER A 84 2.89 -0.88 17.23
CA SER A 84 1.78 -0.24 17.93
C SER A 84 1.24 -1.10 19.09
N THR A 85 1.20 -2.43 18.92
CA THR A 85 0.76 -3.35 19.97
C THR A 85 1.76 -3.40 21.14
N LEU A 86 3.06 -3.39 20.85
CA LEU A 86 4.14 -3.36 21.84
C LEU A 86 4.15 -2.04 22.63
N ASN A 87 3.97 -0.91 21.95
CA ASN A 87 3.88 0.39 22.61
C ASN A 87 2.67 0.47 23.55
N LYS A 88 1.52 -0.07 23.15
CA LYS A 88 0.31 -0.09 23.98
C LYS A 88 0.49 -0.98 25.22
N SER A 89 1.08 -2.17 25.09
CA SER A 89 1.32 -3.08 26.23
C SER A 89 2.32 -2.49 27.23
N THR A 90 3.36 -1.80 26.75
CA THR A 90 4.35 -1.11 27.59
C THR A 90 3.71 0.01 28.41
N ILE A 91 2.83 0.81 27.80
CA ILE A 91 2.10 1.89 28.50
C ILE A 91 1.12 1.33 29.54
N LEU A 92 0.40 0.26 29.21
CA LEU A 92 -0.55 -0.37 30.15
C LEU A 92 0.16 -1.01 31.34
N SER A 93 1.28 -1.70 31.08
CA SER A 93 2.17 -2.22 32.12
C SER A 93 2.65 -1.11 33.04
N GLY A 94 3.19 -0.03 32.47
CA GLY A 94 3.61 1.15 33.23
C GLY A 94 2.48 1.75 34.08
N LYS A 95 1.27 1.91 33.54
CA LYS A 95 0.10 2.38 34.32
C LYS A 95 -0.25 1.46 35.49
N SER A 96 -0.23 0.14 35.29
CA SER A 96 -0.54 -0.84 36.32
C SER A 96 0.43 -0.76 37.51
N TYR A 97 1.74 -0.63 37.25
CA TYR A 97 2.76 -0.50 38.30
C TYR A 97 2.60 0.77 39.13
N ILE A 98 2.17 1.88 38.52
CA ILE A 98 2.01 3.16 39.22
C ILE A 98 0.78 3.11 40.14
N GLU A 99 -0.31 2.47 39.72
CA GLU A 99 -1.51 2.27 40.54
C GLU A 99 -1.24 1.32 41.73
N GLU A 100 -0.45 0.25 41.54
CA GLU A 100 -0.02 -0.63 42.64
C GLU A 100 0.85 0.07 43.69
N MET A 101 1.65 1.08 43.30
CA MET A 101 2.46 1.88 44.25
C MET A 101 1.68 3.00 44.96
N LEU A 102 0.47 3.31 44.50
CA LEU A 102 -0.41 4.33 45.10
C LEU A 102 -1.42 3.74 46.10
N GLN A 103 -1.41 2.41 46.29
CA GLN A 103 -2.23 1.65 47.25
C GLN A 103 -1.49 1.42 48.57
#